data_AF-A0A166QIW1-F1
#
_entry.id   AF-A0A166QIW1-F1
#
_cell.length_a   1.000
_cell.length_b   1.000
_cell.length_c   1.000
_cell.angle_alpha   90.00
_cell.angle_beta   90.00
_cell.angle_gamma   90.00
#
_symmetry.space_group_name_H-M   'P 1'
#
loop_
_entity.id
_entity.type
_entity.pdbx_description
1 polymer ?
#
loop_
_entity_poly.entity_id
_entity_poly.type
_entity_poly.pdbx_seq_one_letter_code
_entity_poly.pdbx_strand_id
1 'polypeptide(L)'
;MSDLLPIPALPPAPPAPQRRPSRWWRLTHPRTARQARLLAAHHAWTTERARQAQIDLVRAGYHLGPVPYGYFAVRVLPPYGVQRRRVRLVIDPVPASIVAAIYRWRVDDRLSARAITTRLRGIEDLALTPVDTATGFPRPWTPAAVTRVLTNPVYTGATVWGRTVAGRPVPPEGWIICPHAHEPIIDGQTFHQAQQLAAPGTGVFSPLLPPWRFPGSQSAFDFDIRSDGQGLVP
;
A
#
# COMPACT_ATOMS: atom_id res chain seq x y z
N MET A 1 30.46 -3.72 -49.48
CA MET A 1 29.25 -4.35 -48.92
C MET A 1 28.77 -3.43 -47.81
N SER A 2 27.52 -2.97 -47.88
CA SER A 2 26.99 -1.81 -47.16
C SER A 2 26.97 -1.97 -45.64
N ASP A 3 27.52 -0.98 -44.94
CA ASP A 3 27.28 -0.75 -43.51
C ASP A 3 25.84 -0.24 -43.31
N LEU A 4 24.98 -1.08 -42.74
CA LEU A 4 23.65 -0.71 -42.29
C LEU A 4 23.73 -0.24 -40.84
N LEU A 5 23.50 1.05 -40.61
CA LEU A 5 23.27 1.60 -39.28
C LEU A 5 21.99 1.01 -38.66
N PRO A 6 21.92 0.84 -37.33
CA PRO A 6 20.75 0.31 -36.64
C PRO A 6 19.54 1.26 -36.79
N ILE A 7 18.38 0.67 -37.12
CA ILE A 7 17.11 1.38 -37.26
C ILE A 7 16.70 1.96 -35.89
N PRO A 8 16.46 3.28 -35.75
CA PRO A 8 15.97 3.84 -34.51
C PRO A 8 14.56 3.32 -34.22
N ALA A 9 14.33 2.84 -32.99
CA ALA A 9 13.03 2.36 -32.55
C ALA A 9 12.00 3.49 -32.64
N LEU A 10 10.95 3.29 -33.45
CA LEU A 10 9.83 4.22 -33.52
C LEU A 10 9.16 4.33 -32.13
N PRO A 11 8.80 5.54 -31.67
CA PRO A 11 8.02 5.70 -30.45
C PRO A 11 6.67 4.98 -30.59
N PRO A 12 6.12 4.42 -29.50
CA PRO A 12 4.84 3.72 -29.54
C PRO A 12 3.75 4.67 -30.04
N ALA A 13 2.94 4.20 -30.99
CA ALA A 13 1.85 4.97 -31.56
C ALA A 13 0.91 5.48 -30.44
N PRO A 14 0.47 6.76 -30.48
CA PRO A 14 -0.47 7.27 -29.50
C PRO A 14 -1.76 6.45 -29.50
N PRO A 15 -2.39 6.20 -28.35
CA PRO A 15 -3.62 5.42 -28.29
C PRO A 15 -4.70 6.11 -29.13
N ALA A 16 -5.19 5.42 -30.16
CA ALA A 16 -6.25 5.94 -31.01
C ALA A 16 -7.48 6.26 -30.14
N PRO A 17 -8.07 7.46 -30.26
CA PRO A 17 -9.29 7.78 -29.52
C PRO A 17 -10.37 6.78 -29.95
N GLN A 18 -10.97 6.08 -28.98
CA GLN A 18 -12.09 5.16 -29.22
C GLN A 18 -13.31 5.96 -29.70
N ARG A 19 -13.37 6.27 -31.00
CA ARG A 19 -14.53 6.89 -31.63
C ARG A 19 -15.68 5.89 -31.60
N ARG A 20 -16.70 6.20 -30.79
CA ARG A 20 -17.95 5.44 -30.80
C ARG A 20 -18.52 5.49 -32.23
N PRO A 21 -18.78 4.35 -32.89
CA PRO A 21 -19.26 4.35 -34.27
C PRO A 21 -20.58 5.12 -34.39
N SER A 22 -20.83 5.74 -35.54
CA SER A 22 -22.05 6.53 -35.78
C SER A 22 -23.31 5.64 -35.77
N ARG A 23 -24.49 6.24 -35.58
CA ARG A 23 -25.77 5.49 -35.68
C ARG A 23 -25.93 4.86 -37.08
N TRP A 24 -25.59 5.59 -38.13
CA TRP A 24 -25.62 5.11 -39.51
C TRP A 24 -24.73 3.89 -39.73
N TRP A 25 -23.50 3.91 -39.20
CA TRP A 25 -22.58 2.77 -39.31
C TRP A 25 -23.12 1.52 -38.60
N ARG A 26 -23.74 1.67 -37.43
CA ARG A 26 -24.37 0.55 -36.70
C ARG A 26 -25.55 -0.07 -37.45
N LEU A 27 -26.27 0.73 -38.23
CA LEU A 27 -27.41 0.27 -39.04
C LEU A 27 -26.92 -0.48 -40.29
N THR A 28 -25.85 -0.01 -40.93
CA THR A 28 -25.32 -0.64 -42.15
C THR A 28 -24.40 -1.83 -41.88
N HIS A 29 -23.82 -1.92 -40.67
CA HIS A 29 -22.94 -3.03 -40.24
C HIS A 29 -23.47 -3.74 -38.97
N PRO A 30 -24.70 -4.28 -38.99
CA PRO A 30 -25.36 -4.82 -37.79
C PRO A 30 -24.60 -6.02 -37.18
N ARG A 31 -23.99 -6.86 -38.03
CA ARG A 31 -23.16 -8.00 -37.59
C ARG A 31 -21.89 -7.55 -36.87
N THR A 32 -21.15 -6.60 -37.44
CA THR A 32 -19.94 -6.03 -36.85
C THR A 32 -20.23 -5.27 -35.56
N ALA A 33 -21.33 -4.50 -35.52
CA ALA A 33 -21.79 -3.84 -34.31
C ALA A 33 -22.17 -4.82 -33.20
N ARG A 34 -22.78 -5.97 -33.53
CA ARG A 34 -23.05 -7.06 -32.58
C ARG A 34 -21.76 -7.72 -32.08
N GLN A 35 -20.82 -8.05 -32.95
CA GLN A 35 -19.53 -8.63 -32.57
C GLN A 35 -18.74 -7.69 -31.65
N ALA A 36 -18.69 -6.40 -31.95
CA ALA A 36 -18.03 -5.41 -31.10
C ALA A 36 -18.64 -5.35 -29.69
N ARG A 37 -19.98 -5.43 -29.57
CA ARG A 37 -20.66 -5.50 -28.26
C ARG A 37 -20.33 -6.78 -27.51
N LEU A 38 -20.30 -7.92 -28.20
CA LEU A 38 -19.94 -9.21 -27.58
C LEU A 38 -18.49 -9.21 -27.08
N LEU A 39 -17.56 -8.69 -27.88
CA LEU A 39 -16.15 -8.52 -27.47
C LEU A 39 -16.02 -7.58 -26.27
N ALA A 40 -16.70 -6.43 -26.28
CA ALA A 40 -16.70 -5.50 -25.17
C ALA A 40 -17.30 -6.12 -23.88
N ALA A 41 -18.40 -6.86 -24.00
CA ALA A 41 -19.00 -7.58 -22.89
C ALA A 41 -18.07 -8.69 -22.36
N HIS A 42 -17.40 -9.41 -23.25
CA HIS A 42 -16.41 -10.41 -22.87
C HIS A 42 -15.22 -9.78 -22.14
N HIS A 43 -14.67 -8.66 -22.63
CA HIS A 43 -13.60 -7.92 -21.95
C HIS A 43 -14.05 -7.36 -20.59
N ALA A 44 -15.28 -6.87 -20.47
CA ALA A 44 -15.83 -6.42 -19.20
C ALA A 44 -15.92 -7.59 -18.21
N TRP A 45 -16.45 -8.74 -18.65
CA TRP A 45 -16.55 -9.94 -17.84
C TRP A 45 -15.18 -10.49 -17.41
N THR A 46 -14.19 -10.55 -18.31
CA THR A 46 -12.84 -11.01 -17.95
C THR A 46 -12.15 -10.07 -16.97
N THR A 47 -12.31 -8.75 -17.15
CA THR A 47 -11.79 -7.73 -16.23
C THR A 47 -12.42 -7.86 -14.84
N GLU A 48 -13.74 -8.04 -14.78
CA GLU A 48 -14.46 -8.21 -13.51
C GLU A 48 -14.04 -9.49 -12.80
N ARG A 49 -13.88 -10.60 -13.53
CA ARG A 49 -13.37 -11.85 -12.94
C ARG A 49 -11.94 -11.72 -12.42
N ALA A 50 -11.07 -11.03 -13.16
CA ALA A 50 -9.71 -10.76 -12.70
C ALA A 50 -9.70 -9.90 -11.43
N ARG A 51 -10.56 -8.87 -11.37
CA ARG A 51 -10.77 -8.04 -10.19
C ARG A 51 -11.27 -8.88 -9.01
N GLN A 52 -12.27 -9.73 -9.20
CA GLN A 52 -12.79 -10.59 -8.15
C GLN A 52 -11.71 -11.53 -7.61
N ALA A 53 -10.91 -12.15 -8.48
CA ALA A 53 -9.79 -12.98 -8.06
C ALA A 53 -8.74 -12.19 -7.25
N GLN A 54 -8.46 -10.93 -7.60
CA GLN A 54 -7.58 -10.06 -6.81
C GLN A 54 -8.17 -9.74 -5.43
N ILE A 55 -9.48 -9.46 -5.36
CA ILE A 55 -10.20 -9.22 -4.11
C ILE A 55 -10.11 -10.46 -3.21
N ASP A 56 -10.31 -11.66 -3.75
CA ASP A 56 -10.26 -12.90 -3.00
C ASP A 56 -8.86 -13.17 -2.44
N LEU A 57 -7.80 -12.86 -3.22
CA LEU A 57 -6.42 -12.97 -2.75
C LEU A 57 -6.12 -12.03 -1.58
N VAL A 58 -6.57 -10.77 -1.67
CA VAL A 58 -6.38 -9.77 -0.60
C VAL A 58 -7.13 -10.18 0.65
N ARG A 59 -8.39 -10.63 0.51
CA ARG A 59 -9.21 -11.14 1.63
C ARG A 59 -8.62 -12.37 2.29
N ALA A 60 -7.85 -13.17 1.55
CA ALA A 60 -7.08 -14.30 2.09
C ALA A 60 -5.74 -13.88 2.74
N GLY A 61 -5.45 -12.58 2.84
CA GLY A 61 -4.25 -12.03 3.46
C GLY A 61 -2.99 -12.12 2.60
N TYR A 62 -3.12 -12.33 1.28
CA TYR A 62 -1.97 -12.34 0.39
C TYR A 62 -1.62 -10.93 -0.11
N HIS A 63 -0.33 -10.62 -0.11
CA HIS A 63 0.18 -9.35 -0.59
C HIS A 63 0.16 -9.27 -2.12
N LEU A 64 -0.29 -8.14 -2.64
CA LEU A 64 -0.30 -7.84 -4.07
C LEU A 64 0.59 -6.61 -4.37
N GLY A 65 1.51 -6.77 -5.31
CA GLY A 65 2.37 -5.70 -5.80
C GLY A 65 3.78 -5.70 -5.19
N PRO A 66 4.52 -4.58 -5.32
CA PRO A 66 5.89 -4.48 -4.81
C PRO A 66 5.92 -4.61 -3.28
N VAL A 67 7.00 -5.18 -2.76
CA VAL A 67 7.18 -5.36 -1.32
C VAL A 67 7.40 -3.99 -0.67
N PRO A 68 6.65 -3.63 0.38
CA PRO A 68 6.89 -2.39 1.12
C PRO A 68 8.22 -2.43 1.87
N TYR A 69 8.91 -1.29 1.95
CA TYR A 69 10.11 -1.14 2.79
C TYR A 69 9.79 -1.48 4.25
N GLY A 70 10.63 -2.29 4.91
CA GLY A 70 10.29 -2.84 6.24
C GLY A 70 9.89 -4.32 6.23
N TYR A 71 9.68 -4.91 5.05
CA TYR A 71 9.26 -6.30 4.91
C TYR A 71 10.05 -7.04 3.83
N PHE A 72 10.06 -8.36 3.93
CA PHE A 72 10.43 -9.27 2.86
C PHE A 72 9.24 -10.12 2.39
N ALA A 73 9.33 -10.61 1.15
CA ALA A 73 8.32 -11.47 0.55
C ALA A 73 8.62 -12.95 0.82
N VAL A 74 7.75 -13.63 1.57
CA VAL A 74 7.75 -15.09 1.70
C VAL A 74 6.75 -15.69 0.72
N ARG A 75 7.22 -16.64 -0.09
CA ARG A 75 6.39 -17.35 -1.06
C ARG A 75 5.76 -18.60 -0.43
N VAL A 76 4.43 -18.60 -0.28
CA VAL A 76 3.66 -19.67 0.37
C VAL A 76 2.78 -20.38 -0.66
N LEU A 77 2.63 -21.70 -0.50
CA LEU A 77 1.66 -22.51 -1.26
C LEU A 77 0.28 -22.40 -0.60
N PRO A 78 -0.79 -22.08 -1.37
CA PRO A 78 -2.15 -22.08 -0.84
C PRO A 78 -2.56 -23.48 -0.34
N PRO A 79 -3.37 -23.59 0.73
CA PRO A 79 -3.84 -24.87 1.24
C PRO A 79 -4.73 -25.64 0.24
N TYR A 80 -5.43 -24.93 -0.66
CA TYR A 80 -6.23 -25.52 -1.73
C TYR A 80 -6.09 -24.72 -3.04
N GLY A 81 -5.80 -25.40 -4.16
CA GLY A 81 -5.87 -24.84 -5.51
C GLY A 81 -4.56 -24.32 -6.14
N VAL A 82 -4.70 -23.90 -7.40
CA VAL A 82 -3.67 -23.70 -8.46
C VAL A 82 -2.29 -23.24 -7.96
N GLN A 83 -1.29 -24.05 -8.35
CA GLN A 83 0.19 -24.05 -8.28
C GLN A 83 1.00 -22.73 -8.36
N ARG A 84 0.39 -21.55 -8.18
CA ARG A 84 1.13 -20.28 -8.15
C ARG A 84 1.38 -19.86 -6.71
N ARG A 85 2.66 -19.87 -6.35
CA ARG A 85 3.18 -19.31 -5.09
C ARG A 85 2.55 -17.93 -4.83
N ARG A 86 2.04 -17.74 -3.62
CA ARG A 86 1.48 -16.46 -3.14
C ARG A 86 2.47 -15.77 -2.22
N VAL A 87 2.38 -14.45 -2.09
CA VAL A 87 3.28 -13.69 -1.23
C VAL A 87 2.59 -13.37 0.08
N ARG A 88 3.28 -13.63 1.19
CA ARG A 88 3.00 -13.05 2.50
C ARG A 88 4.17 -12.15 2.90
N LEU A 89 3.87 -11.08 3.64
CA LEU A 89 4.88 -10.19 4.17
C LEU A 89 5.36 -10.70 5.52
N VAL A 90 6.67 -10.58 5.76
CA VAL A 90 7.30 -10.84 7.05
C VAL A 90 8.26 -9.70 7.34
N ILE A 91 8.35 -9.30 8.60
CA ILE A 91 9.12 -8.13 9.04
C ILE A 91 10.60 -8.33 8.74
N ASP A 92 11.20 -7.36 8.06
CA ASP A 92 12.64 -7.20 7.99
C ASP A 92 13.07 -6.27 9.13
N PRO A 93 13.71 -6.77 10.21
CA PRO A 93 13.88 -6.02 11.45
C PRO A 93 14.66 -4.71 11.26
N VAL A 94 15.65 -4.70 10.35
CA VAL A 94 16.52 -3.54 10.15
C VAL A 94 15.76 -2.41 9.44
N PRO A 95 15.21 -2.57 8.22
CA PRO A 95 14.30 -1.60 7.61
C PRO A 95 13.04 -1.28 8.43
N ALA A 96 12.48 -2.25 9.15
CA ALA A 96 11.29 -2.04 9.96
C ALA A 96 11.55 -1.06 11.12
N SER A 97 12.74 -1.11 11.73
CA SER A 97 13.12 -0.16 12.78
C SER A 97 13.07 1.30 12.29
N ILE A 98 13.43 1.54 11.02
CA ILE A 98 13.35 2.86 10.39
C ILE A 98 11.90 3.28 10.16
N VAL A 99 11.04 2.36 9.71
CA VAL A 99 9.60 2.63 9.58
C VAL A 99 9.00 3.00 10.94
N ALA A 100 9.28 2.24 11.99
CA ALA A 100 8.84 2.54 13.34
C ALA A 100 9.36 3.92 13.81
N ALA A 101 10.64 4.23 13.57
CA ALA A 101 11.21 5.53 13.89
C ALA A 101 10.54 6.70 13.13
N ILE A 102 10.20 6.52 11.85
CA ILE A 102 9.47 7.51 11.05
C ILE A 102 8.11 7.83 11.68
N TYR A 103 7.36 6.80 12.10
CA TYR A 103 6.07 6.99 12.75
C TYR A 103 6.21 7.63 14.13
N ARG A 104 7.20 7.20 14.93
CA ARG A 104 7.51 7.81 16.22
C ARG A 104 7.82 9.30 16.09
N TRP A 105 8.73 9.68 15.19
CA TRP A 105 9.04 11.09 14.93
C TRP A 105 7.86 11.89 14.39
N ARG A 106 6.94 11.22 13.69
CA ARG A 106 5.72 11.87 13.22
C ARG A 106 4.75 12.15 14.36
N VAL A 107 4.53 11.18 15.25
CA VAL A 107 3.51 11.24 16.31
C VAL A 107 4.02 11.99 17.53
N ASP A 108 5.20 11.64 18.03
CA ASP A 108 5.76 12.16 19.29
C ASP A 108 6.40 13.53 19.05
N ASP A 109 7.34 13.60 18.09
CA ASP A 109 8.08 14.84 17.79
C ASP A 109 7.30 15.80 16.86
N ARG A 110 6.11 15.40 16.38
CA ARG A 110 5.26 16.16 15.44
C ARG A 110 5.97 16.62 14.17
N LEU A 111 7.01 15.90 13.73
CA LEU A 111 7.82 16.31 12.58
C LEU A 111 7.05 16.20 11.26
N SER A 112 7.31 17.15 10.35
CA SER A 112 6.81 17.09 8.97
C SER A 112 7.57 16.04 8.16
N ALA A 113 6.98 15.54 7.06
CA ALA A 113 7.66 14.61 6.16
C ALA A 113 9.00 15.17 5.64
N ARG A 114 9.11 16.49 5.47
CA ARG A 114 10.35 17.17 5.08
C ARG A 114 11.39 17.13 6.21
N ALA A 115 11.00 17.43 7.45
CA ALA A 115 11.90 17.36 8.60
C ALA A 115 12.38 15.92 8.87
N ILE A 116 11.48 14.93 8.77
CA ILE A 116 11.83 13.51 8.84
C ILE A 116 12.82 13.13 7.74
N THR A 117 12.60 13.61 6.51
CA THR A 117 13.55 13.36 5.41
C THR A 117 14.93 13.92 5.71
N THR A 118 15.03 15.15 6.23
CA THR A 118 16.31 15.75 6.63
C THR A 118 17.00 14.89 7.69
N ARG A 119 16.26 14.42 8.69
CA ARG A 119 16.79 13.54 9.75
C ARG A 119 17.28 12.21 9.19
N LEU A 120 16.52 11.58 8.29
CA LEU A 120 16.90 10.32 7.63
C LEU A 120 18.16 10.47 6.77
N ARG A 121 18.35 11.61 6.09
CA ARG A 121 19.54 11.87 5.28
C ARG A 121 20.81 12.08 6.11
N GLY A 122 20.68 12.39 7.40
CA GLY A 122 21.80 12.47 8.32
C GLY A 122 22.27 11.10 8.85
N ILE A 123 21.60 10.01 8.48
CA ILE A 123 22.00 8.65 8.84
C ILE A 123 22.99 8.16 7.77
N GLU A 124 24.23 7.88 8.16
CA GLU A 124 25.30 7.46 7.24
C GLU A 124 25.18 6.00 6.78
N ASP A 125 24.37 5.19 7.48
CA ASP A 125 24.20 3.78 7.16
C ASP A 125 23.35 3.56 5.91
N LEU A 126 24.01 3.20 4.81
CA LEU A 126 23.39 2.90 3.52
C LEU A 126 22.48 1.66 3.56
N ALA A 127 22.67 0.73 4.50
CA ALA A 127 21.79 -0.44 4.65
C ALA A 127 20.36 -0.04 5.06
N LEU A 128 20.20 1.16 5.64
CA LEU A 128 18.93 1.74 6.08
C LEU A 128 18.27 2.61 4.99
N THR A 129 18.87 2.66 3.81
CA THR A 129 18.36 3.41 2.67
C THR A 129 17.55 2.49 1.76
N PRO A 130 16.32 2.88 1.36
CA PRO A 130 15.52 2.11 0.41
C PRO A 130 16.30 1.85 -0.88
N VAL A 131 16.20 0.63 -1.41
CA VAL A 131 16.85 0.28 -2.68
C VAL A 131 15.87 0.48 -3.83
N ASP A 132 16.35 1.02 -4.95
CA ASP A 132 15.57 1.08 -6.19
C ASP A 132 15.44 -0.33 -6.77
N THR A 133 14.20 -0.81 -6.91
CA THR A 133 13.94 -2.16 -7.42
C THR A 133 14.36 -2.36 -8.88
N ALA A 134 14.49 -1.28 -9.67
CA ALA A 134 14.88 -1.37 -11.07
C ALA A 134 16.40 -1.40 -11.25
N THR A 135 17.15 -0.65 -10.42
CA THR A 135 18.59 -0.49 -10.59
C THR A 135 19.41 -1.23 -9.53
N GLY A 136 18.81 -1.61 -8.40
CA GLY A 136 19.49 -2.26 -7.28
C GLY A 136 20.33 -1.31 -6.42
N PHE A 137 20.36 -0.01 -6.75
CA PHE A 137 21.15 0.98 -6.01
C PHE A 137 20.36 1.63 -4.87
N PRO A 138 21.04 2.11 -3.81
CA PRO A 138 20.42 2.92 -2.77
C PRO A 138 19.73 4.15 -3.37
N ARG A 139 18.46 4.35 -3.01
CA ARG A 139 17.65 5.50 -3.37
C ARG A 139 17.50 6.41 -2.14
N PRO A 140 18.03 7.65 -2.18
CA PRO A 140 17.93 8.58 -1.06
C PRO A 140 16.48 8.82 -0.62
N TRP A 141 16.28 9.00 0.68
CA TRP A 141 14.99 9.41 1.22
C TRP A 141 14.54 10.73 0.61
N THR A 142 13.27 10.76 0.19
CA THR A 142 12.59 11.95 -0.32
C THR A 142 11.34 12.22 0.50
N PRO A 143 10.84 13.47 0.55
CA PRO A 143 9.59 13.77 1.26
C PRO A 143 8.42 12.95 0.72
N ALA A 144 8.38 12.68 -0.58
CA ALA A 144 7.37 11.82 -1.20
C ALA A 144 7.46 10.37 -0.72
N ALA A 145 8.66 9.81 -0.57
CA ALA A 145 8.86 8.47 -0.02
C ALA A 145 8.41 8.39 1.45
N VAL A 146 8.77 9.38 2.27
CA VAL A 146 8.33 9.46 3.67
C VAL A 146 6.80 9.58 3.76
N THR A 147 6.19 10.45 2.97
CA THR A 147 4.72 10.56 2.92
C THR A 147 4.07 9.24 2.48
N ARG A 148 4.67 8.53 1.51
CA ARG A 148 4.19 7.20 1.11
C ARG A 148 4.28 6.19 2.24
N VAL A 149 5.32 6.25 3.07
CA VAL A 149 5.44 5.41 4.27
C VAL A 149 4.31 5.76 5.25
N LEU A 150 4.19 7.03 5.64
CA LEU A 150 3.23 7.50 6.63
C LEU A 150 1.76 7.25 6.25
N THR A 151 1.43 7.24 4.96
CA THR A 151 0.06 7.02 4.46
C THR A 151 -0.25 5.57 4.09
N ASN A 152 0.68 4.64 4.30
CA ASN A 152 0.48 3.24 3.91
C ASN A 152 -0.01 2.39 5.10
N PRO A 153 -1.28 1.94 5.10
CA PRO A 153 -1.80 1.08 6.16
C PRO A 153 -1.16 -0.30 6.23
N VAL A 154 -0.30 -0.67 5.27
CA VAL A 154 0.44 -1.96 5.34
C VAL A 154 1.27 -2.11 6.61
N TYR A 155 1.68 -1.00 7.24
CA TYR A 155 2.47 -1.03 8.45
C TYR A 155 1.67 -1.39 9.70
N THR A 156 0.33 -1.36 9.64
CA THR A 156 -0.57 -1.84 10.70
C THR A 156 -0.93 -3.33 10.55
N GLY A 157 -0.21 -4.06 9.69
CA GLY A 157 -0.51 -5.47 9.43
C GLY A 157 -1.69 -5.69 8.48
N ALA A 158 -2.21 -4.62 7.85
CA ALA A 158 -3.32 -4.71 6.90
C ALA A 158 -2.81 -4.90 5.46
N THR A 159 -3.40 -5.80 4.68
CA THR A 159 -3.20 -5.80 3.23
C THR A 159 -4.24 -4.92 2.56
N VAL A 160 -3.80 -4.03 1.67
CA VAL A 160 -4.69 -3.07 1.00
C VAL A 160 -4.51 -3.09 -0.50
N TRP A 161 -5.62 -3.16 -1.23
CA TRP A 161 -5.66 -3.13 -2.68
C TRP A 161 -6.71 -2.14 -3.21
N GLY A 162 -6.53 -1.71 -4.47
CA GLY A 162 -7.47 -0.80 -5.13
C GLY A 162 -7.28 0.67 -4.78
N ARG A 163 -6.12 1.08 -4.24
CA ARG A 163 -5.79 2.49 -3.93
C ARG A 163 -5.79 3.40 -5.16
N THR A 164 -5.66 2.81 -6.36
CA THR A 164 -5.66 3.54 -7.63
C THR A 164 -6.42 2.72 -8.67
N VAL A 165 -7.30 3.36 -9.43
CA VAL A 165 -8.05 2.75 -10.53
C VAL A 165 -7.85 3.64 -11.76
N ALA A 166 -7.41 3.05 -12.88
CA ALA A 166 -7.09 3.76 -14.12
C ALA A 166 -6.20 5.01 -13.91
N GLY A 167 -5.20 4.90 -13.03
CA GLY A 167 -4.27 5.98 -12.71
C GLY A 167 -4.79 7.06 -11.74
N ARG A 168 -6.05 6.96 -11.29
CA ARG A 168 -6.65 7.91 -10.35
C ARG A 168 -6.70 7.35 -8.93
N PRO A 169 -6.37 8.15 -7.90
CA PRO A 169 -6.50 7.71 -6.52
C PRO A 169 -7.97 7.43 -6.19
N VAL A 170 -8.20 6.34 -5.47
CA VAL A 170 -9.51 5.97 -4.92
C VAL A 170 -9.51 6.39 -3.44
N PRO A 171 -10.61 6.93 -2.91
CA PRO A 171 -10.67 7.28 -1.49
C PRO A 171 -10.70 6.01 -0.61
N PRO A 172 -10.29 6.08 0.67
CA PRO A 172 -10.11 4.91 1.53
C PRO A 172 -11.33 3.99 1.68
N GLU A 173 -12.54 4.52 1.52
CA GLU A 173 -13.81 3.79 1.60
C GLU A 173 -13.99 2.82 0.41
N GLY A 174 -13.34 3.10 -0.72
CA GLY A 174 -13.35 2.24 -1.90
C GLY A 174 -12.24 1.18 -1.91
N TRP A 175 -11.40 1.13 -0.87
CA TRP A 175 -10.29 0.19 -0.79
C TRP A 175 -10.76 -1.19 -0.34
N ILE A 176 -10.05 -2.21 -0.80
CA ILE A 176 -10.20 -3.57 -0.32
C ILE A 176 -9.12 -3.79 0.73
N ILE A 177 -9.55 -3.96 1.98
CA ILE A 177 -8.66 -4.03 3.14
C ILE A 177 -8.88 -5.37 3.85
N CYS A 178 -7.80 -6.09 4.10
CA CYS A 178 -7.76 -7.27 4.97
C CYS A 178 -6.90 -6.92 6.19
N PRO A 179 -7.49 -6.66 7.37
CA PRO A 179 -6.74 -6.41 8.59
C PRO A 179 -6.04 -7.69 9.06
N HIS A 180 -4.95 -7.55 9.82
CA HIS A 180 -4.21 -8.67 10.42
C HIS A 180 -3.72 -9.74 9.41
N ALA A 181 -3.35 -9.31 8.21
CA ALA A 181 -2.82 -10.19 7.15
C ALA A 181 -1.38 -10.64 7.41
N HIS A 182 -0.60 -9.83 8.12
CA HIS A 182 0.81 -10.07 8.46
C HIS A 182 1.18 -9.35 9.75
N GLU A 183 2.39 -9.63 10.26
CA GLU A 183 2.89 -9.02 11.48
C GLU A 183 3.05 -7.49 11.32
N PRO A 184 2.42 -6.67 12.17
CA PRO A 184 2.46 -5.21 12.06
C PRO A 184 3.78 -4.62 12.61
N ILE A 185 4.27 -3.56 11.97
CA ILE A 185 5.41 -2.76 12.46
C ILE A 185 4.94 -1.69 13.46
N ILE A 186 3.75 -1.14 13.24
CA ILE A 186 3.12 -0.15 14.12
C ILE A 186 1.70 -0.59 14.47
N ASP A 187 1.18 -0.08 15.57
CA ASP A 187 -0.22 -0.31 15.93
C ASP A 187 -1.18 0.61 15.16
N GLY A 188 -2.46 0.26 15.20
CA GLY A 188 -3.52 1.03 14.54
C GLY A 188 -3.64 2.45 15.12
N GLN A 189 -3.42 2.62 16.42
CA GLN A 189 -3.46 3.94 17.05
C GLN A 189 -2.36 4.87 16.55
N THR A 190 -1.12 4.40 16.49
CA THR A 190 0.04 5.16 15.97
C THR A 190 -0.24 5.61 14.54
N PHE A 191 -0.77 4.71 13.71
CA PHE A 191 -1.16 5.05 12.34
C PHE A 191 -2.24 6.13 12.31
N HIS A 192 -3.30 5.97 13.10
CA HIS A 192 -4.40 6.92 13.20
C HIS A 192 -3.92 8.32 13.64
N GLN A 193 -3.08 8.41 14.67
CA GLN A 193 -2.48 9.67 15.12
C GLN A 193 -1.62 10.30 14.02
N ALA A 194 -0.82 9.51 13.29
CA ALA A 194 -0.06 10.03 12.17
C ALA A 194 -0.96 10.60 11.05
N GLN A 195 -2.13 10.00 10.80
CA GLN A 195 -3.11 10.52 9.83
C GLN A 195 -3.78 11.81 10.30
N GLN A 196 -4.05 11.97 11.60
CA GLN A 196 -4.59 13.22 12.15
C GLN A 196 -3.65 14.41 11.93
N LEU A 197 -2.34 14.16 11.88
CA LEU A 197 -1.34 15.19 11.63
C LEU A 197 -1.18 15.52 10.14
N ALA A 198 -1.72 14.69 9.23
CA ALA A 198 -1.61 14.88 7.80
C ALA A 198 -2.26 16.21 7.34
N ALA A 199 -1.87 16.68 6.16
CA ALA A 199 -2.52 17.84 5.58
C ALA A 199 -4.05 17.61 5.47
N PRO A 200 -4.88 18.65 5.67
CA PRO A 200 -6.32 18.53 5.57
C PRO A 200 -6.74 17.83 4.26
N GLY A 201 -7.65 16.86 4.36
CA GLY A 201 -8.14 16.08 3.21
C GLY A 201 -7.19 15.01 2.67
N THR A 202 -6.00 14.83 3.27
CA THR A 202 -5.02 13.80 2.84
C THR A 202 -4.93 12.62 3.81
N GLY A 203 -5.44 12.76 5.04
CA GLY A 203 -5.42 11.69 6.04
C GLY A 203 -6.22 10.46 5.59
N VAL A 204 -5.69 9.28 5.89
CA VAL A 204 -6.30 7.99 5.52
C VAL A 204 -7.15 7.48 6.68
N PHE A 205 -8.46 7.70 6.62
CA PHE A 205 -9.40 7.19 7.60
C PHE A 205 -10.29 6.12 6.97
N SER A 206 -10.41 4.96 7.62
CA SER A 206 -11.29 3.88 7.16
C SER A 206 -11.82 3.10 8.36
N PRO A 207 -13.11 2.71 8.39
CA PRO A 207 -13.65 1.84 9.44
C PRO A 207 -12.93 0.48 9.55
N LEU A 208 -12.30 0.02 8.45
CA LEU A 208 -11.56 -1.24 8.39
C LEU A 208 -10.10 -1.11 8.90
N LEU A 209 -9.70 0.07 9.34
CA LEU A 209 -8.39 0.36 9.95
C LEU A 209 -8.61 0.93 11.37
N PRO A 210 -9.09 0.11 12.33
CA PRO A 210 -9.38 0.60 13.67
C PRO A 210 -8.08 0.98 14.42
N PRO A 211 -8.16 1.92 15.38
CA PRO A 211 -7.01 2.35 16.19
C PRO A 211 -6.69 1.34 17.31
N TRP A 212 -6.34 0.12 16.94
CA TRP A 212 -5.93 -0.94 17.89
C TRP A 212 -4.50 -0.68 18.42
N ARG A 213 -4.14 -1.34 19.53
CA ARG A 213 -2.83 -1.23 20.20
C ARG A 213 -2.14 -2.57 20.37
N PHE A 214 -0.81 -2.58 20.43
CA PHE A 214 -0.06 -3.79 20.78
C PHE A 214 -0.38 -4.25 22.22
N PRO A 215 -0.54 -5.55 22.48
CA PRO A 215 -0.65 -6.08 23.85
C PRO A 215 0.56 -5.63 24.69
N GLY A 216 0.33 -5.04 25.86
CA GLY A 216 1.41 -4.53 26.74
C GLY A 216 1.79 -3.06 26.56
N SER A 217 1.19 -2.33 25.63
CA SER A 217 1.31 -0.86 25.53
C SER A 217 0.45 -0.08 26.54
N GLN A 218 -0.26 -0.79 27.42
CA GLN A 218 -0.94 -0.24 28.60
C GLN A 218 -0.25 -0.76 29.87
N SER A 219 0.79 -0.06 30.37
CA SER A 219 1.26 -0.19 31.76
C SER A 219 2.44 0.74 32.02
N ALA A 220 2.17 2.01 32.33
CA ALA A 220 3.09 2.88 33.07
C ALA A 220 2.38 3.99 33.87
N PHE A 221 1.05 4.16 33.75
CA PHE A 221 0.32 5.28 34.36
C PHE A 221 -0.86 4.89 35.25
N ASP A 222 -0.98 3.62 35.67
CA ASP A 222 -2.11 3.18 36.50
C ASP A 222 -1.68 2.44 37.78
N PHE A 223 -0.55 2.84 38.36
CA PHE A 223 -0.06 2.37 39.66
C PHE A 223 0.34 3.54 40.56
N ASP A 224 -0.58 4.49 40.80
CA ASP A 224 -0.42 5.39 41.94
C ASP A 224 -1.75 6.00 42.42
N ILE A 225 -2.71 5.16 42.83
CA ILE A 225 -3.70 5.54 43.85
C ILE A 225 -4.01 4.31 44.71
N ARG A 226 -3.19 4.08 45.73
CA ARG A 226 -3.59 3.51 47.03
C ARG A 226 -2.39 3.50 47.99
N SER A 227 -2.02 4.69 48.47
CA SER A 227 -1.53 4.82 49.85
C SER A 227 -2.49 5.70 50.63
N ASP A 228 -2.67 5.30 51.88
CA ASP A 228 -3.16 6.06 53.03
C ASP A 228 -4.67 6.13 53.30
N GLY A 229 -5.04 5.49 54.41
CA GLY A 229 -6.10 5.98 55.28
C GLY A 229 -6.94 4.90 55.94
N GLN A 230 -6.80 4.82 57.27
CA GLN A 230 -7.71 4.22 58.27
C GLN A 230 -7.42 2.76 58.65
N GLY A 231 -7.14 2.40 59.90
CA GLY A 231 -7.00 3.16 61.13
C GLY A 231 -6.80 2.18 62.29
N LEU A 232 -5.82 2.47 63.15
CA LEU A 232 -5.82 2.01 64.55
C LEU A 232 -7.15 2.43 65.21
N VAL A 233 -7.78 1.59 66.04
CA VAL A 233 -7.89 1.68 67.51
C VAL A 233 -8.48 0.35 68.06
N PRO A 234 -8.54 0.12 69.39
CA PRO A 234 -7.69 -0.76 70.18
C PRO A 234 -8.21 -2.21 70.36
#